data_AF-A0A7G3G8P1-F1
#
_entry.id   AF-A0A7G3G8P1-F1
#
_cell.length_a   1.000
_cell.length_b   1.000
_cell.length_c   1.000
_cell.angle_alpha   90.00
_cell.angle_beta   90.00
_cell.angle_gamma   90.00
#
_symmetry.space_group_name_H-M   'P 1'
#
loop_
_entity.id
_entity.type
_entity.pdbx_description
1 polymer ?
#
loop_
_entity_poly.entity_id
_entity_poly.type
_entity_poly.pdbx_seq_one_letter_code
_entity_poly.pdbx_strand_id
1 'polypeptide(L)'
;MTPLPSPCISQCKLDAEQNCIGCRRSLDEIRLWPKASEAEKKQIWQRLLALPMLEKRKQCQNCRTEFSCGSGGKQGCWCMDFPPVLSITTATGDCYCPSCLTAVIAERELAQSK
;
A
#
# COMPACT_ATOMS: atom_id res chain seq x y z
N MET A 1 24.31 9.83 -17.28
CA MET A 1 23.08 9.03 -17.39
C MET A 1 22.90 8.30 -16.07
N THR A 2 21.94 8.70 -15.25
CA THR A 2 21.68 8.04 -13.96
C THR A 2 20.94 6.74 -14.24
N PRO A 3 21.47 5.57 -13.84
CA PRO A 3 20.80 4.29 -14.09
C PRO A 3 19.44 4.26 -13.37
N LEU A 4 18.43 3.68 -14.00
CA LEU A 4 17.12 3.52 -13.37
C LEU A 4 17.23 2.72 -12.05
N PRO A 5 16.65 3.22 -10.94
CA PRO A 5 16.74 2.54 -9.66
C PRO A 5 16.00 1.21 -9.69
N SER A 6 16.48 0.27 -8.88
CA SER A 6 15.83 -1.03 -8.69
C SER A 6 14.51 -0.84 -7.92
N PRO A 7 13.40 -1.43 -8.36
CA PRO A 7 12.12 -1.39 -7.63
C PRO A 7 12.11 -2.30 -6.38
N CYS A 8 13.27 -2.79 -5.93
CA CYS A 8 13.39 -3.69 -4.78
C CYS A 8 13.13 -2.94 -3.46
N ILE A 9 12.32 -3.52 -2.58
CA ILE A 9 12.04 -3.01 -1.23
C ILE A 9 12.79 -3.79 -0.13
N SER A 10 13.80 -4.59 -0.51
CA SER A 10 14.62 -5.41 0.39
C SER A 10 13.86 -6.44 1.23
N GLN A 11 12.62 -6.80 0.84
CA GLN A 11 11.89 -7.96 1.35
C GLN A 11 11.70 -8.98 0.23
N CYS A 12 12.40 -10.10 0.33
CA CYS A 12 12.32 -11.18 -0.64
C CYS A 12 11.38 -12.28 -0.14
N LYS A 13 10.19 -12.35 -0.74
CA LYS A 13 9.25 -13.46 -0.56
C LYS A 13 8.48 -13.63 -1.87
N LEU A 14 8.44 -14.85 -2.40
CA LEU A 14 7.77 -15.16 -3.66
C LEU A 14 6.35 -15.68 -3.40
N ASP A 15 5.43 -15.40 -4.31
CA ASP A 15 4.14 -16.09 -4.40
C ASP A 15 4.25 -17.40 -5.20
N ALA A 16 3.12 -18.08 -5.40
CA ALA A 16 3.07 -19.37 -6.10
C ALA A 16 3.48 -19.22 -7.59
N GLU A 17 3.27 -18.05 -8.17
CA GLU A 17 3.62 -17.71 -9.55
C GLU A 17 5.05 -17.16 -9.71
N GLN A 18 5.90 -17.30 -8.67
CA GLN A 18 7.28 -16.83 -8.65
C GLN A 18 7.45 -15.31 -8.82
N ASN A 19 6.46 -14.53 -8.40
CA ASN A 19 6.58 -13.07 -8.29
C ASN A 19 6.89 -12.67 -6.84
N CYS A 20 7.74 -11.68 -6.68
CA CYS A 20 8.04 -11.12 -5.37
C CYS A 20 6.81 -10.38 -4.81
N ILE A 21 6.31 -10.77 -3.63
CA ILE A 21 5.15 -10.12 -3.01
C ILE A 21 5.42 -8.66 -2.63
N GLY A 22 6.70 -8.29 -2.45
CA GLY A 22 7.13 -6.95 -2.10
C GLY A 22 7.27 -6.04 -3.32
N CYS A 23 8.22 -6.35 -4.21
CA CYS A 23 8.50 -5.52 -5.39
C CYS A 23 7.67 -5.87 -6.64
N ARG A 24 6.87 -6.94 -6.60
CA ARG A 24 5.94 -7.37 -7.67
C ARG A 24 6.61 -7.67 -9.03
N ARG A 25 7.92 -7.86 -9.04
CA ARG A 25 8.69 -8.41 -10.17
C ARG A 25 8.70 -9.92 -10.16
N SER A 26 8.80 -10.53 -11.33
CA SER A 26 9.06 -11.97 -11.46
C SER A 26 10.48 -12.31 -11.04
N LEU A 27 10.70 -13.58 -10.69
CA LEU A 27 12.03 -14.07 -10.33
C LEU A 27 13.05 -13.85 -11.47
N ASP A 28 12.65 -13.98 -12.73
CA ASP A 28 13.52 -13.78 -13.87
C ASP A 28 13.89 -12.31 -14.07
N GLU A 29 12.93 -11.38 -13.91
CA GLU A 29 13.21 -9.94 -13.92
C GLU A 29 14.18 -9.54 -12.81
N ILE A 30 14.07 -10.17 -11.63
CA ILE A 30 14.99 -9.93 -10.51
C ILE A 30 16.41 -10.40 -10.85
N ARG A 31 16.54 -11.62 -11.40
CA ARG A 31 17.84 -12.20 -11.79
C ARG A 31 18.52 -11.43 -12.91
N LEU A 32 17.74 -10.98 -13.90
CA LEU A 32 18.25 -10.31 -15.09
C LEU A 32 18.41 -8.80 -14.92
N TRP A 33 17.92 -8.20 -13.82
CA TRP A 33 17.99 -6.74 -13.60
C TRP A 33 19.37 -6.09 -13.82
N PRO A 34 20.50 -6.66 -13.35
CA PRO A 34 21.82 -6.07 -13.59
C PRO A 34 22.23 -6.06 -15.07
N LYS A 35 21.65 -6.96 -15.88
CA LYS A 35 21.94 -7.14 -17.31
C LYS A 35 20.87 -6.51 -18.21
N ALA A 36 19.73 -6.12 -17.66
CA ALA A 36 18.64 -5.51 -18.42
C ALA A 36 19.05 -4.15 -19.00
N SER A 37 18.63 -3.91 -20.24
CA SER A 37 18.74 -2.62 -20.91
C SER A 37 17.84 -1.57 -20.25
N GLU A 38 18.15 -0.28 -20.48
CA GLU A 38 17.30 0.80 -19.96
C GLU A 38 15.87 0.74 -20.53
N ALA A 39 15.67 0.20 -21.74
CA ALA A 39 14.35 -0.02 -22.32
C ALA A 39 13.56 -1.08 -21.54
N GLU A 40 14.18 -2.23 -21.23
CA GLU A 40 13.57 -3.30 -20.43
C GLU A 40 13.27 -2.81 -19.01
N LYS A 41 14.20 -2.06 -18.38
CA LYS A 41 13.96 -1.47 -17.05
C LYS A 41 12.77 -0.52 -17.06
N LYS A 42 12.62 0.31 -18.09
CA LYS A 42 11.46 1.20 -18.26
C LYS A 42 10.17 0.41 -18.41
N GLN A 43 10.16 -0.66 -19.20
CA GLN A 43 8.99 -1.52 -19.37
C GLN A 43 8.58 -2.19 -18.06
N ILE A 44 9.55 -2.70 -17.29
CA ILE A 44 9.29 -3.25 -15.95
C ILE A 44 8.67 -2.18 -15.06
N TRP A 45 9.22 -0.97 -15.00
CA TRP A 45 8.67 0.13 -14.21
C TRP A 45 7.25 0.52 -14.65
N GLN A 46 7.00 0.66 -15.95
CA GLN A 46 5.67 0.97 -16.49
C GLN A 46 4.65 -0.09 -16.10
N ARG A 47 5.02 -1.38 -16.21
CA ARG A 47 4.17 -2.49 -15.78
C ARG A 47 3.88 -2.42 -14.28
N LEU A 48 4.91 -2.22 -13.44
CA LEU A 48 4.77 -2.15 -11.99
C LEU A 48 3.89 -0.98 -11.54
N LEU A 49 4.03 0.20 -12.15
CA LEU A 49 3.22 1.39 -11.87
C LEU A 49 1.76 1.22 -12.32
N ALA A 50 1.50 0.38 -13.32
CA ALA A 50 0.16 0.07 -13.78
C ALA A 50 -0.54 -1.03 -12.96
N LEU A 51 0.17 -1.70 -12.04
CA LEU A 51 -0.45 -2.71 -11.18
C LEU A 51 -1.44 -2.05 -10.22
N PRO A 52 -2.62 -2.66 -9.99
CA PRO A 52 -3.56 -2.16 -9.00
C PRO A 52 -2.95 -2.23 -7.61
N MET A 53 -3.35 -1.28 -6.75
CA MET A 53 -3.10 -1.38 -5.32
C MET A 53 -3.67 -2.70 -4.78
N LEU A 54 -2.94 -3.31 -3.83
CA LEU A 54 -3.35 -4.56 -3.22
C LEU A 54 -4.55 -4.30 -2.29
N GLU A 55 -5.75 -4.40 -2.85
CA GLU A 55 -6.98 -4.39 -2.08
C GLU A 55 -6.98 -5.58 -1.11
N LYS A 56 -7.17 -5.29 0.19
CA LYS A 56 -7.28 -6.30 1.23
C LYS A 56 -8.61 -6.16 1.94
N ARG A 57 -9.35 -7.25 2.05
CA ARG A 57 -10.50 -7.32 2.97
C ARG A 57 -10.01 -7.33 4.41
N LYS A 58 -10.65 -6.52 5.24
CA LYS A 58 -10.38 -6.35 6.67
C LYS A 58 -11.69 -6.32 7.43
N GLN A 59 -11.63 -6.59 8.72
CA GLN A 59 -12.76 -6.45 9.64
C GLN A 59 -12.50 -5.28 10.56
N CYS A 60 -13.52 -4.47 10.80
CA CYS A 60 -13.41 -3.30 11.67
C CYS A 60 -13.35 -3.73 13.13
N GLN A 61 -12.41 -3.21 13.90
CA GLN A 61 -12.35 -3.49 15.34
C GLN A 61 -13.57 -2.96 16.11
N ASN A 62 -14.13 -1.82 15.70
CA ASN A 62 -15.23 -1.19 16.42
C ASN A 62 -16.58 -1.88 16.14
N CYS A 63 -16.93 -2.07 14.86
CA CYS A 63 -18.25 -2.58 14.47
C CYS A 63 -18.24 -3.99 13.84
N ARG A 64 -17.06 -4.58 13.60
CA ARG A 64 -16.85 -5.89 12.94
C ARG A 64 -17.35 -6.01 11.50
N THR A 65 -17.81 -4.93 10.87
CA THR A 65 -18.15 -4.92 9.45
C THR A 65 -16.92 -5.23 8.59
N GLU A 66 -17.11 -6.03 7.55
CA GLU A 66 -16.10 -6.25 6.51
C GLU A 66 -15.97 -5.03 5.61
N PHE A 67 -14.74 -4.64 5.31
CA PHE A 67 -14.45 -3.53 4.42
C PHE A 67 -13.15 -3.77 3.66
N SER A 68 -12.98 -3.07 2.55
CA SER A 68 -11.76 -3.14 1.72
C SER A 68 -10.82 -2.00 2.08
N CYS A 69 -9.55 -2.30 2.31
CA CYS A 69 -8.45 -1.35 2.44
C CYS A 69 -7.60 -1.40 1.18
N GLY A 70 -7.15 -0.24 0.67
CA GLY A 70 -6.35 -0.15 -0.56
C GLY A 70 -7.16 0.03 -1.84
N SER A 71 -8.45 0.31 -1.73
CA SER A 71 -9.34 0.63 -2.86
C SER A 71 -10.30 1.77 -2.49
N GLY A 72 -10.94 2.38 -3.49
CA GLY A 72 -11.90 3.47 -3.32
C GLY A 72 -11.24 4.85 -3.08
N GLY A 73 -12.05 5.87 -2.78
CA GLY A 73 -11.57 7.23 -2.51
C GLY A 73 -11.09 8.00 -3.75
N LYS A 74 -10.73 9.28 -3.57
CA LYS A 74 -10.39 10.17 -4.70
C LYS A 74 -9.03 9.85 -5.32
N GLN A 75 -8.11 9.29 -4.54
CA GLN A 75 -6.73 8.97 -4.95
C GLN A 75 -6.43 7.46 -4.93
N GLY A 76 -7.46 6.62 -5.01
CA GLY A 76 -7.29 5.16 -5.09
C GLY A 76 -7.26 4.41 -3.75
N CYS A 77 -7.23 5.10 -2.60
CA CYS A 77 -7.64 4.51 -1.32
C CYS A 77 -8.40 5.52 -0.46
N TRP A 78 -9.60 5.18 0.04
CA TRP A 78 -10.41 6.08 0.86
C TRP A 78 -9.72 6.50 2.17
N CYS A 79 -8.76 5.72 2.68
CA CYS A 79 -8.04 6.11 3.90
C CYS A 79 -7.17 7.36 3.70
N MET A 80 -6.77 7.65 2.45
CA MET A 80 -6.00 8.84 2.09
C MET A 80 -6.86 10.10 1.94
N ASP A 81 -8.19 9.96 1.94
CA ASP A 81 -9.11 11.11 1.92
C ASP A 81 -9.27 11.74 3.32
N PHE A 82 -8.75 11.11 4.37
CA PHE A 82 -8.85 11.57 5.75
C PHE A 82 -7.62 12.40 6.19
N PRO A 83 -7.81 13.39 7.07
CA PRO A 83 -6.71 14.21 7.56
C PRO A 83 -5.72 13.39 8.41
N PRO A 84 -4.43 13.76 8.46
CA PRO A 84 -3.38 13.04 9.18
C PRO A 84 -3.44 13.29 10.70
N VAL A 85 -4.59 13.05 11.32
CA VAL A 85 -4.83 13.30 12.76
C VAL A 85 -4.54 12.07 13.65
N LEU A 86 -4.25 10.93 13.04
CA LEU A 86 -3.92 9.69 13.75
C LEU A 86 -2.45 9.68 14.14
N SER A 87 -2.13 10.12 15.36
CA SER A 87 -0.88 9.71 16.02
C SER A 87 -0.97 8.23 16.36
N ILE A 88 -0.05 7.43 15.82
CA ILE A 88 0.09 6.00 16.11
C ILE A 88 0.70 5.88 17.51
N THR A 89 -0.14 5.94 18.54
CA THR A 89 0.27 5.70 19.92
C THR A 89 -0.41 4.44 20.46
N THR A 90 -0.20 3.31 19.82
CA THR A 90 -0.31 1.99 20.44
C THR A 90 0.38 0.94 19.57
N ALA A 91 1.11 0.04 20.21
CA ALA A 91 1.91 -1.03 19.60
C ALA A 91 1.08 -2.13 18.90
N THR A 92 -0.23 -1.95 18.77
CA THR A 92 -1.17 -2.81 18.03
C THR A 92 -2.07 -1.91 17.18
N GLY A 93 -1.71 -1.73 15.91
CA GLY A 93 -2.48 -0.90 14.98
C GLY A 93 -3.76 -1.60 14.56
N ASP A 94 -4.89 -1.15 15.09
CA ASP A 94 -6.21 -1.73 14.83
C ASP A 94 -6.85 -1.17 13.55
N CYS A 95 -7.57 -2.01 12.81
CA CYS A 95 -8.20 -1.64 11.54
C CYS A 95 -9.62 -1.06 11.78
N TYR A 96 -9.90 0.15 11.29
CA TYR A 96 -11.23 0.79 11.32
C TYR A 96 -11.83 0.88 9.91
N CYS A 97 -13.13 0.63 9.76
CA CYS A 97 -13.85 0.89 8.50
C CYS A 97 -14.06 2.40 8.28
N PRO A 98 -14.45 2.86 7.08
CA PRO A 98 -14.63 4.28 6.79
C PRO A 98 -15.54 5.00 7.79
N SER A 99 -16.70 4.43 8.13
CA SER A 99 -17.65 5.05 9.05
C SER A 99 -17.10 5.21 10.47
N CYS A 100 -16.46 4.16 11.01
CA CYS A 100 -15.89 4.23 12.35
C CYS A 100 -14.61 5.08 12.38
N LEU A 101 -13.82 5.09 11.31
CA LEU A 101 -12.65 5.96 11.22
C LEU A 101 -13.05 7.45 11.23
N THR A 102 -14.09 7.83 10.46
CA THR A 102 -14.62 9.20 10.48
C THR A 102 -15.03 9.63 11.88
N ALA A 103 -15.72 8.76 12.63
CA ALA A 103 -16.15 9.05 14.00
C ALA A 103 -14.94 9.28 14.93
N VAL A 104 -13.94 8.38 14.88
CA VAL A 104 -12.71 8.50 15.70
C VAL A 104 -11.92 9.77 15.35
N ILE A 105 -11.87 10.15 14.08
CA ILE A 105 -11.21 11.38 13.62
C ILE A 105 -11.93 12.61 14.18
N ALA A 106 -13.26 12.67 14.04
CA ALA A 106 -14.07 13.80 14.53
C ALA A 106 -13.93 13.98 16.05
N GLU A 107 -13.95 12.89 16.82
CA GLU A 107 -13.72 12.92 18.28
C GLU A 107 -12.34 13.49 18.64
N ARG A 108 -11.29 13.13 17.88
CA ARG A 108 -9.92 13.61 18.12
C ARG A 108 -9.72 15.07 17.73
N GLU A 109 -10.33 15.53 16.64
CA GLU A 109 -10.29 16.93 16.23
C GLU A 109 -10.93 17.84 17.30
N LEU A 110 -12.07 17.41 17.87
CA LEU A 110 -12.72 18.10 18.99
C LEU A 110 -11.84 18.14 20.24
N ALA A 111 -11.11 17.06 20.53
CA ALA A 111 -10.21 16.99 21.69
C ALA A 111 -8.92 17.82 21.53
N GLN A 112 -8.49 18.12 20.29
CA GLN A 112 -7.30 18.94 20.00
C GLN A 112 -7.63 20.44 19.86
N SER A 113 -8.90 20.80 19.64
CA SER A 113 -9.36 22.18 19.56
C SER A 113 -9.63 22.82 20.94
N LYS A 114 -9.23 22.15 22.03
CA LYS A 114 -9.43 22.58 23.41
C LYS A 114 -8.13 22.53 24.18
#